data_AF-A0A932FM64-F1
#
_entry.id   AF-A0A932FM64-F1
#
_cell.length_a   1.000
_cell.length_b   1.000
_cell.length_c   1.000
_cell.angle_alpha   90.00
_cell.angle_beta   90.00
_cell.angle_gamma   90.00
#
_symmetry.space_group_name_H-M   'P 1'
#
loop_
_entity.id
_entity.type
_entity.pdbx_description
1 polymer ?
#
loop_
_entity_poly.entity_id
_entity_poly.type
_entity_poly.pdbx_seq_one_letter_code
_entity_poly.pdbx_strand_id
1 'polypeptide(L)'
;MIEVIIAVGLFASSVAVVLGLIAALSRQGADAGASLAAQRLPDALKVELSRLAGADLDNLAGQIPLMSAPLADGFGFVAPRDASRIDSVVAPPAAEQYYYVECWKFPDEPLRFDSQKAFLALQVRVSWPYRLPGATAATNLADRSQVTFTVALNR
;
A
#
# COMPACT_ATOMS: atom_id res chain seq x y z
N MET A 1 56.04 5.85 10.57
CA MET A 1 55.28 6.60 9.53
C MET A 1 54.36 5.68 8.74
N ILE A 2 54.85 4.59 8.14
CA ILE A 2 54.01 3.66 7.35
C ILE A 2 52.90 2.96 8.18
N GLU A 3 53.21 2.59 9.42
CA GLU A 3 52.26 1.93 10.34
C GLU A 3 51.05 2.82 10.68
N VAL A 4 51.29 4.13 10.85
CA VAL A 4 50.22 5.11 11.11
C VAL A 4 49.32 5.25 9.89
N ILE A 5 49.89 5.24 8.68
CA ILE A 5 49.12 5.33 7.44
C ILE A 5 48.23 4.09 7.26
N ILE A 6 48.77 2.90 7.54
CA ILE A 6 48.02 1.64 7.50
C ILE A 6 46.89 1.66 8.54
N ALA A 7 47.18 2.08 9.77
CA ALA A 7 46.19 2.16 10.84
C ALA A 7 45.04 3.13 10.50
N VAL A 8 45.36 4.31 9.94
CA VAL A 8 44.34 5.29 9.51
C VAL A 8 43.51 4.76 8.34
N GLY A 9 44.13 4.09 7.37
CA GLY A 9 43.42 3.48 6.25
C GLY A 9 42.45 2.38 6.69
N LEU A 10 42.88 1.51 7.61
CA LEU A 10 42.03 0.45 8.18
C LEU A 10 40.90 1.02 9.04
N PHE A 11 41.17 2.10 9.79
CA PHE A 11 40.14 2.77 10.57
C PHE A 11 39.07 3.40 9.66
N ALA A 12 39.49 4.15 8.64
CA ALA A 12 38.58 4.81 7.71
C ALA A 12 37.71 3.80 6.93
N SER A 13 38.30 2.68 6.49
CA SER A 13 37.54 1.63 5.79
C SER A 13 36.54 0.93 6.72
N SER A 14 36.93 0.65 7.97
CA SER A 14 36.04 0.04 8.95
C SER A 14 34.84 0.94 9.28
N VAL A 15 35.08 2.25 9.47
CA VAL A 15 34.01 3.23 9.70
C VAL A 15 33.06 3.30 8.50
N ALA A 16 33.59 3.36 7.27
CA ALA A 16 32.75 3.38 6.07
C ALA A 16 31.87 2.13 5.95
N VAL A 17 32.42 0.94 6.26
CA VAL A 17 31.66 -0.32 6.26
C VAL A 17 30.55 -0.29 7.31
N VAL A 18 30.85 0.12 8.54
CA VAL A 18 29.86 0.19 9.63
C VAL A 18 28.74 1.17 9.27
N LEU A 19 29.06 2.35 8.73
CA LEU A 19 28.06 3.34 8.30
C LEU A 19 27.18 2.78 7.16
N GLY A 20 27.79 2.09 6.19
CA GLY A 20 27.07 1.44 5.10
C GLY A 20 26.09 0.38 5.61
N LEU A 21 26.52 -0.44 6.58
CA LEU A 21 25.67 -1.46 7.20
C LEU A 21 24.51 -0.86 7.99
N ILE A 22 24.74 0.19 8.77
CA ILE A 22 23.68 0.89 9.51
C ILE A 22 22.62 1.44 8.56
N ALA A 23 23.04 2.06 7.45
CA ALA A 23 22.12 2.60 6.45
C ALA A 23 21.31 1.49 5.74
N ALA A 24 21.92 0.33 5.48
CA ALA A 24 21.22 -0.82 4.91
C ALA A 24 20.20 -1.41 5.89
N LEU A 25 20.60 -1.64 7.13
CA LEU A 25 19.72 -2.17 8.19
C LEU A 25 18.54 -1.24 8.48
N SER A 26 18.78 0.07 8.50
CA SER A 26 17.70 1.06 8.71
C SER A 26 16.67 1.02 7.58
N ARG A 27 17.10 0.86 6.32
CA ARG A 27 16.17 0.73 5.18
C ARG A 27 15.38 -0.57 5.27
N GLN A 28 16.06 -1.68 5.56
CA GLN A 28 15.41 -2.98 5.70
C GLN A 28 14.38 -3.00 6.83
N GLY A 29 14.68 -2.33 7.96
CA GLY A 29 13.72 -2.15 9.05
C GLY A 29 12.50 -1.30 8.65
N ALA A 30 12.72 -0.22 7.90
CA ALA A 30 11.63 0.61 7.38
C ALA A 30 10.73 -0.15 6.40
N ASP A 31 11.31 -0.95 5.51
CA ASP A 31 10.57 -1.77 4.54
C ASP A 31 9.77 -2.89 5.24
N ALA A 32 10.36 -3.55 6.23
CA ALA A 32 9.67 -4.55 7.04
C ALA A 32 8.50 -3.92 7.83
N GLY A 33 8.73 -2.76 8.44
CA GLY A 33 7.68 -1.99 9.12
C GLY A 33 6.55 -1.60 8.18
N ALA A 34 6.88 -1.12 6.98
CA ALA A 34 5.90 -0.75 5.98
C ALA A 34 5.10 -1.95 5.46
N SER A 35 5.73 -3.11 5.28
CA SER A 35 5.05 -4.35 4.90
C SER A 35 4.09 -4.83 5.98
N LEU A 36 4.52 -4.82 7.26
CA LEU A 36 3.66 -5.18 8.40
C LEU A 36 2.48 -4.22 8.56
N ALA A 37 2.68 -2.92 8.35
CA ALA A 37 1.58 -1.95 8.36
C ALA A 37 0.62 -2.18 7.19
N ALA A 38 1.13 -2.49 5.99
CA ALA A 38 0.29 -2.83 4.83
C ALA A 38 -0.59 -4.07 5.09
N GLN A 39 -0.09 -5.05 5.85
CA GLN A 39 -0.85 -6.25 6.24
C GLN A 39 -2.02 -5.95 7.20
N ARG A 40 -2.06 -4.78 7.84
CA ARG A 40 -3.16 -4.35 8.73
C ARG A 40 -4.26 -3.58 8.00
N LEU A 41 -3.98 -3.08 6.79
CA LEU A 41 -4.93 -2.35 5.97
C LEU A 41 -6.20 -3.14 5.56
N PRO A 42 -6.20 -4.47 5.40
CA PRO A 42 -7.43 -5.20 5.05
C PRO A 42 -8.60 -4.92 6.00
N ASP A 43 -8.35 -4.78 7.30
CA ASP A 43 -9.40 -4.55 8.30
C ASP A 43 -9.92 -3.12 8.25
N ALA A 44 -9.02 -2.12 8.16
CA ALA A 44 -9.40 -0.73 7.98
C ALA A 44 -10.16 -0.51 6.66
N LEU A 45 -9.77 -1.24 5.60
CA LEU A 45 -10.42 -1.17 4.29
C LEU A 45 -11.84 -1.74 4.34
N LYS A 46 -12.05 -2.86 5.03
CA LYS A 46 -13.39 -3.42 5.24
C LYS A 46 -14.30 -2.42 5.94
N VAL A 47 -13.82 -1.77 7.01
CA VAL A 47 -14.60 -0.76 7.74
C VAL A 47 -15.00 0.39 6.82
N GLU A 48 -14.05 0.92 6.04
CA GLU A 48 -14.32 2.04 5.12
C GLU A 48 -15.25 1.64 3.97
N LEU A 49 -15.05 0.47 3.37
CA LEU A 49 -15.94 -0.05 2.33
C LEU A 49 -17.35 -0.34 2.87
N SER A 50 -17.50 -0.90 4.07
CA SER A 50 -18.80 -1.07 4.73
C SER A 50 -19.46 0.28 5.02
N ARG A 51 -18.68 1.30 5.42
CA ARG A 51 -19.17 2.66 5.61
C ARG A 51 -19.67 3.28 4.30
N LEU A 52 -18.96 3.04 3.19
CA LEU A 52 -19.35 3.52 1.85
C LEU A 52 -20.55 2.76 1.27
N ALA A 53 -20.65 1.45 1.51
CA ALA A 53 -21.81 0.66 1.13
C ALA A 53 -23.07 1.14 1.87
N GLY A 54 -22.94 1.48 3.16
CA GLY A 54 -24.08 1.84 3.99
C GLY A 54 -25.10 0.71 4.00
N ALA A 55 -26.32 0.98 3.50
CA ALA A 55 -27.38 -0.02 3.33
C ALA A 55 -27.46 -0.60 1.90
N ASP A 56 -26.66 -0.12 0.95
CA ASP A 56 -26.76 -0.43 -0.48
C ASP A 56 -25.42 -0.91 -1.05
N LEU A 57 -25.18 -2.22 -0.92
CA LEU A 57 -23.98 -2.88 -1.43
C LEU A 57 -23.92 -2.84 -2.97
N ASP A 58 -25.06 -2.83 -3.65
CA ASP A 58 -25.16 -2.82 -5.10
C ASP A 58 -24.67 -1.49 -5.69
N ASN A 59 -24.97 -0.37 -5.03
CA ASN A 59 -24.43 0.94 -5.40
C ASN A 59 -22.89 0.99 -5.27
N LEU A 60 -22.33 0.48 -4.17
CA LEU A 60 -20.87 0.38 -4.03
C LEU A 60 -20.27 -0.51 -5.13
N ALA A 61 -20.87 -1.67 -5.38
CA ALA A 61 -20.42 -2.56 -6.44
C ALA A 61 -20.48 -1.87 -7.82
N GLY A 62 -21.48 -1.02 -8.08
CA GLY A 62 -21.59 -0.24 -9.31
C GLY A 62 -20.44 0.73 -9.55
N GLN A 63 -19.83 1.25 -8.48
CA GLN A 63 -18.72 2.21 -8.55
C GLN A 63 -17.35 1.54 -8.72
N ILE A 64 -17.21 0.29 -8.30
CA ILE A 64 -15.93 -0.41 -8.36
C ILE A 64 -15.74 -1.00 -9.76
N PRO A 65 -14.60 -0.75 -10.43
CA PRO A 65 -14.34 -1.27 -11.77
C PRO A 65 -14.16 -2.79 -11.75
N LEU A 66 -14.41 -3.42 -12.90
CA LEU A 66 -14.08 -4.82 -13.12
C LEU A 66 -12.57 -4.98 -13.29
N MET A 67 -12.04 -6.09 -12.77
CA MET A 67 -10.63 -6.43 -12.92
C MET A 67 -10.33 -6.77 -14.39
N SER A 68 -9.42 -6.03 -14.99
CA SER A 68 -8.89 -6.26 -16.33
C SER A 68 -7.35 -6.23 -16.29
N ALA A 69 -6.71 -6.93 -17.22
CA ALA A 69 -5.25 -6.91 -17.36
C ALA A 69 -4.84 -5.92 -18.47
N PRO A 70 -3.86 -5.03 -18.24
CA PRO A 70 -3.14 -4.81 -16.97
C PRO A 70 -4.02 -4.13 -15.91
N LEU A 71 -3.73 -4.41 -14.62
CA LEU A 71 -4.44 -3.81 -13.49
C LEU A 71 -4.16 -2.30 -13.40
N ALA A 72 -5.09 -1.52 -13.91
CA ALA A 72 -5.08 -0.05 -13.87
C ALA A 72 -6.42 0.48 -13.34
N ASP A 73 -6.40 1.75 -12.92
CA ASP A 73 -7.59 2.56 -12.61
C ASP A 73 -8.59 1.88 -11.66
N GLY A 74 -8.07 1.31 -10.56
CA GLY A 74 -8.91 0.72 -9.52
C GLY A 74 -9.69 1.78 -8.71
N PHE A 75 -10.69 1.32 -7.97
CA PHE A 75 -11.35 2.19 -6.98
C PHE A 75 -10.37 2.49 -5.84
N GLY A 76 -10.00 3.76 -5.68
CA GLY A 76 -8.79 4.17 -4.97
C GLY A 76 -9.01 4.75 -3.57
N PHE A 77 -8.13 4.36 -2.65
CA PHE A 77 -7.99 4.92 -1.31
C PHE A 77 -6.53 5.24 -0.99
N VAL A 78 -6.33 6.05 0.06
CA VAL A 78 -5.02 6.41 0.59
C VAL A 78 -4.95 6.13 2.10
N ALA A 79 -3.75 5.85 2.58
CA ALA A 79 -3.49 5.73 4.02
C ALA A 79 -2.16 6.39 4.42
N PRO A 80 -2.06 6.91 5.66
CA PRO A 80 -0.81 7.38 6.25
C PRO A 80 0.19 6.23 6.47
N ARG A 81 1.45 6.56 6.79
CA ARG A 81 2.53 5.57 6.93
C ARG A 81 2.33 4.57 8.07
N ASP A 82 1.59 4.95 9.09
CA ASP A 82 1.25 4.07 10.22
C ASP A 82 0.07 3.12 9.90
N ALA A 83 -0.56 3.26 8.73
CA ALA A 83 -1.75 2.52 8.32
C ALA A 83 -2.92 2.63 9.33
N SER A 84 -3.00 3.75 10.06
CA SER A 84 -3.99 3.93 11.13
C SER A 84 -5.42 4.11 10.63
N ARG A 85 -5.61 4.58 9.39
CA ARG A 85 -6.91 4.76 8.74
C ARG A 85 -6.81 4.67 7.22
N ILE A 86 -7.94 4.53 6.55
CA ILE A 86 -8.05 4.56 5.09
C ILE A 86 -9.08 5.62 4.71
N ASP A 87 -8.68 6.52 3.81
CA ASP A 87 -9.52 7.60 3.31
C ASP A 87 -9.70 7.44 1.79
N SER A 88 -10.88 7.76 1.25
CA SER A 88 -11.09 7.81 -0.20
C SER A 88 -10.18 8.85 -0.86
N VAL A 89 -9.64 8.54 -2.04
CA VAL A 89 -8.80 9.47 -2.83
C VAL A 89 -9.55 10.74 -3.21
N VAL A 90 -10.88 10.68 -3.33
CA VAL A 90 -11.74 11.79 -3.77
C VAL A 90 -12.06 12.76 -2.62
N ALA A 91 -11.84 12.37 -1.37
CA ALA A 91 -11.94 13.26 -0.21
C ALA A 91 -10.80 14.30 -0.22
N PRO A 92 -10.92 15.45 0.48
CA PRO A 92 -9.81 16.40 0.59
C PRO A 92 -8.54 15.65 1.00
N PRO A 93 -7.41 15.91 0.30
CA PRO A 93 -6.25 15.05 0.36
C PRO A 93 -5.78 14.91 1.80
N ALA A 94 -5.69 13.67 2.28
CA ALA A 94 -5.06 13.39 3.56
C ALA A 94 -3.66 14.01 3.60
N ALA A 95 -3.29 14.59 4.75
CA ALA A 95 -2.01 15.27 4.92
C ALA A 95 -0.81 14.36 4.60
N GLU A 96 -0.96 13.04 4.78
CA GLU A 96 0.00 12.02 4.38
C GLU A 96 -0.69 10.93 3.56
N GLN A 97 -0.10 10.58 2.41
CA GLN A 97 -0.60 9.56 1.48
C GLN A 97 0.52 8.57 1.14
N TYR A 98 0.92 7.78 2.14
CA TYR A 98 2.05 6.87 2.00
C TYR A 98 1.66 5.56 1.30
N TYR A 99 0.49 5.01 1.61
CA TYR A 99 -0.07 3.86 0.90
C TYR A 99 -1.14 4.29 -0.08
N TYR A 100 -1.19 3.60 -1.21
CA TYR A 100 -2.29 3.65 -2.16
C TYR A 100 -2.93 2.29 -2.26
N VAL A 101 -4.25 2.25 -2.09
CA VAL A 101 -5.05 1.03 -2.07
C VAL A 101 -6.02 1.08 -3.24
N GLU A 102 -5.99 0.07 -4.09
CA GLU A 102 -6.86 -0.05 -5.25
C GLU A 102 -7.72 -1.29 -5.15
N CYS A 103 -8.99 -1.18 -5.53
CA CYS A 103 -9.95 -2.27 -5.50
C CYS A 103 -10.57 -2.52 -6.88
N TRP A 104 -10.71 -3.79 -7.24
CA TRP A 104 -11.42 -4.25 -8.44
C TRP A 104 -12.35 -5.41 -8.12
N LYS A 105 -13.45 -5.52 -8.86
CA LYS A 105 -14.36 -6.68 -8.81
C LYS A 105 -13.82 -7.81 -9.68
N PHE A 106 -14.04 -9.05 -9.25
CA PHE A 106 -13.74 -10.21 -10.09
C PHE A 106 -14.69 -10.27 -11.29
N PRO A 107 -14.19 -10.56 -12.50
CA PRO A 107 -15.00 -10.64 -13.72
C PRO A 107 -15.75 -11.97 -13.82
N ASP A 108 -15.22 -13.04 -13.24
CA ASP A 108 -15.68 -14.42 -13.43
C ASP A 108 -16.12 -15.09 -12.13
N GLU A 109 -16.99 -16.10 -12.27
CA GLU A 109 -17.40 -16.97 -11.16
C GLU A 109 -16.17 -17.72 -10.57
N PRO A 110 -16.17 -18.03 -9.27
CA PRO A 110 -17.27 -17.89 -8.29
C PRO A 110 -17.33 -16.52 -7.60
N LEU A 111 -16.33 -15.67 -7.79
CA LEU A 111 -16.15 -14.41 -7.05
C LEU A 111 -16.81 -13.20 -7.72
N ARG A 112 -17.31 -13.35 -8.94
CA ARG A 112 -18.08 -12.32 -9.63
C ARG A 112 -19.26 -11.86 -8.78
N PHE A 113 -19.40 -10.53 -8.68
CA PHE A 113 -20.53 -9.92 -8.00
C PHE A 113 -21.84 -10.17 -8.74
N ASP A 114 -22.88 -10.51 -7.99
CA ASP A 114 -24.26 -10.64 -8.43
C ASP A 114 -25.13 -10.08 -7.31
N SER A 115 -26.12 -9.25 -7.64
CA SER A 115 -27.03 -8.63 -6.67
C SER A 115 -27.87 -9.67 -5.90
N GLN A 116 -28.00 -10.89 -6.42
CA GLN A 116 -28.62 -12.00 -5.70
C GLN A 116 -27.69 -12.65 -4.68
N LYS A 117 -26.37 -12.45 -4.78
CA LYS A 117 -25.41 -12.97 -3.79
C LYS A 117 -25.37 -12.06 -2.56
N ALA A 118 -25.09 -12.67 -1.42
CA ALA A 118 -25.01 -11.96 -0.13
C ALA A 118 -23.66 -11.25 0.09
N PHE A 119 -22.73 -11.29 -0.87
CA PHE A 119 -21.39 -10.76 -0.69
C PHE A 119 -20.81 -10.11 -1.96
N LEU A 120 -19.87 -9.20 -1.76
CA LEU A 120 -19.04 -8.55 -2.77
C LEU A 120 -17.57 -8.89 -2.48
N ALA A 121 -16.95 -9.68 -3.36
CA ALA A 121 -15.52 -9.99 -3.28
C ALA A 121 -14.71 -9.04 -4.18
N LEU A 122 -13.60 -8.53 -3.64
CA LEU A 122 -12.74 -7.54 -4.27
C LEU A 122 -11.30 -8.01 -4.26
N GLN A 123 -10.64 -7.90 -5.42
CA GLN A 123 -9.19 -7.94 -5.51
C GLN A 123 -8.64 -6.60 -5.06
N VAL A 124 -7.72 -6.61 -4.12
CA VAL A 124 -7.10 -5.40 -3.58
C VAL A 124 -5.60 -5.42 -3.87
N ARG A 125 -5.06 -4.27 -4.27
CA ARG A 125 -3.62 -4.00 -4.33
C ARG A 125 -3.30 -2.82 -3.42
N VAL A 126 -2.36 -3.02 -2.52
CA VAL A 126 -1.74 -1.94 -1.74
C VAL A 126 -0.35 -1.71 -2.30
N SER A 127 0.00 -0.45 -2.57
CA SER A 127 1.32 -0.05 -3.04
C SER A 127 1.91 1.10 -2.21
N TRP A 128 3.23 1.08 -2.01
CA TRP A 128 3.98 2.11 -1.29
C TRP A 128 5.42 2.22 -1.80
N PRO A 129 6.09 3.38 -1.68
CA PRO A 129 5.53 4.66 -1.26
C PRO A 129 4.69 5.29 -2.38
N TYR A 130 3.44 5.65 -2.11
CA TYR A 130 2.56 6.32 -3.09
C TYR A 130 2.98 7.77 -3.32
N ARG A 131 3.09 8.56 -2.25
CA ARG A 131 3.68 9.90 -2.27
C ARG A 131 4.79 10.01 -1.24
N LEU A 132 5.91 10.60 -1.66
CA LEU A 132 6.98 10.98 -0.76
C LEU A 132 6.64 12.32 -0.06
N PRO A 133 7.13 12.55 1.17
CA PRO A 133 6.94 13.83 1.84
C PRO A 133 7.39 15.01 0.96
N GLY A 134 6.50 15.98 0.75
CA GLY A 134 6.77 17.16 -0.09
C GLY A 134 6.67 16.92 -1.61
N ALA A 135 6.43 15.68 -2.06
CA ALA A 135 6.23 15.40 -3.48
C ALA A 135 4.84 15.82 -3.95
N THR A 136 4.79 16.52 -5.08
CA THR A 136 3.53 16.93 -5.73
C THR A 136 2.94 15.83 -6.60
N ALA A 137 3.79 14.92 -7.11
CA ALA A 137 3.43 13.78 -7.94
C ALA A 137 3.53 12.46 -7.18
N ALA A 138 2.73 11.48 -7.59
CA ALA A 138 2.84 10.12 -7.08
C ALA A 138 4.08 9.41 -7.66
N THR A 139 4.71 8.57 -6.85
CA THR A 139 5.80 7.67 -7.27
C THR A 139 5.31 6.76 -8.39
N ASN A 140 6.13 6.44 -9.40
CA ASN A 140 5.71 5.50 -10.45
C ASN A 140 5.41 4.12 -9.84
N LEU A 141 4.38 3.41 -10.32
CA LEU A 141 4.02 2.09 -9.82
C LEU A 141 5.18 1.08 -9.92
N ALA A 142 6.02 1.19 -10.96
CA ALA A 142 7.19 0.33 -11.14
C ALA A 142 8.24 0.48 -10.01
N ASP A 143 8.26 1.62 -9.34
CA ASP A 143 9.19 1.93 -8.24
C ASP A 143 8.57 1.68 -6.86
N ARG A 144 7.33 1.16 -6.80
CA ARG A 144 6.62 0.86 -5.56
C ARG A 144 6.76 -0.60 -5.18
N SER A 145 6.86 -0.83 -3.88
CA SER A 145 6.52 -2.13 -3.29
C SER A 145 5.02 -2.32 -3.31
N GLN A 146 4.58 -3.58 -3.40
CA GLN A 146 3.16 -3.91 -3.46
C GLN A 146 2.84 -5.22 -2.74
N VAL A 147 1.63 -5.29 -2.19
CA VAL A 147 1.00 -6.53 -1.73
C VAL A 147 -0.42 -6.60 -2.26
N THR A 148 -0.86 -7.79 -2.61
CA THR A 148 -2.23 -8.05 -3.05
C THR A 148 -2.91 -9.00 -2.09
N PHE A 149 -4.21 -8.79 -1.91
CA PHE A 149 -5.07 -9.67 -1.10
C PHE A 149 -6.51 -9.54 -1.57
N THR A 150 -7.36 -10.44 -1.09
CA THR A 150 -8.79 -10.44 -1.38
C THR A 150 -9.58 -10.01 -0.15
N VAL A 151 -10.57 -9.16 -0.35
CA VAL A 151 -11.53 -8.76 0.69
C VAL A 151 -12.91 -9.18 0.25
N ALA A 152 -13.73 -9.62 1.21
CA ALA A 152 -15.15 -9.83 1.00
C ALA A 152 -15.94 -8.91 1.94
N LEU A 153 -16.98 -8.27 1.40
CA LEU A 153 -17.99 -7.53 2.13
C LEU A 153 -19.28 -8.33 2.09
N ASN A 154 -19.94 -8.46 3.22
CA ASN A 154 -21.26 -9.08 3.30
C ASN A 154 -22.32 -7.99 3.46
N ARG A 155 -23.54 -8.31 3.04
CA ARG A 155 -24.73 -7.52 3.40
C ARG A 155 -24.99 -7.56 4.91
#